data_AF-A0A1A8P7X7-F1
#
_entry.id   AF-A0A1A8P7X7-F1
#
_cell.length_a   1.000
_cell.length_b   1.000
_cell.length_c   1.000
_cell.angle_alpha   90.00
_cell.angle_beta   90.00
_cell.angle_gamma   90.00
#
_symmetry.space_group_name_H-M   'P 1'
#
loop_
_entity.id
_entity.type
_entity.pdbx_description
1 polymer ?
#
loop_
_entity_poly.entity_id
_entity_poly.type
_entity_poly.pdbx_seq_one_letter_code
_entity_poly.pdbx_strand_id
1 'polypeptide(L)'
;RIKLRLARLKIQAEERAHERRHELDLKRMDTEVRLREIALQMRTMEAAAASNQTAADRPSSVSPSQHELSRDATSPSAATSLPPAFDVSKCVALLRSFRETDVEGFLSAFERIAVTLQWPREVWSLLLQCRLT
;
A
#
# COMPACT_ATOMS: atom_id res chain seq x y z
N ARG A 1 -36.28 18.63 -49.94
CA ARG A 1 -36.02 19.50 -48.76
C ARG A 1 -36.50 18.89 -47.43
N ILE A 2 -37.74 18.40 -47.33
CA ILE A 2 -38.30 17.82 -46.07
C ILE A 2 -37.53 16.58 -45.56
N LYS A 3 -37.16 15.66 -46.46
CA LYS A 3 -36.42 14.42 -46.09
C LYS A 3 -35.10 14.70 -45.38
N LEU A 4 -34.36 15.74 -45.81
CA LEU A 4 -33.09 16.14 -45.20
C LEU A 4 -33.28 16.66 -43.76
N ARG A 5 -34.32 17.48 -43.55
CA ARG A 5 -34.64 18.01 -42.22
C ARG A 5 -35.04 16.90 -41.25
N LEU A 6 -35.81 15.91 -41.74
CA LEU A 6 -36.18 14.74 -40.95
C LEU A 6 -34.96 13.89 -40.59
N ALA A 7 -34.07 13.60 -41.55
CA ALA A 7 -32.84 12.85 -41.28
C ALA A 7 -31.96 13.54 -40.24
N ARG A 8 -31.80 14.87 -40.35
CA ARG A 8 -31.05 15.68 -39.37
C ARG A 8 -31.67 15.61 -37.96
N LEU A 9 -32.99 15.70 -37.85
CA LEU A 9 -33.69 15.59 -36.57
C LEU A 9 -33.51 14.21 -35.94
N LYS A 10 -33.55 13.14 -36.75
CA LYS A 10 -33.35 11.77 -36.26
C LYS A 10 -31.93 11.58 -35.69
N ILE A 11 -30.91 12.00 -36.44
CA ILE A 11 -29.51 11.95 -35.99
C ILE A 11 -29.34 12.73 -34.67
N GLN A 12 -29.88 13.94 -34.62
CA GLN A 12 -29.79 14.77 -33.42
C GLN A 12 -30.54 14.19 -32.21
N ALA A 13 -31.61 13.43 -32.43
CA ALA A 13 -32.33 12.73 -31.37
C ALA A 13 -31.55 11.51 -30.87
N GLU A 14 -30.93 10.76 -31.78
CA GLU A 14 -30.09 9.60 -31.47
C GLU A 14 -28.83 10.01 -30.71
N GLU A 15 -28.14 11.07 -31.14
CA GLU A 15 -26.98 11.65 -30.45
C GLU A 15 -27.34 12.05 -29.03
N ARG A 16 -28.40 12.83 -28.84
CA ARG A 16 -28.86 13.22 -27.48
C ARG A 16 -29.23 12.02 -26.62
N ALA A 17 -29.83 10.99 -27.21
CA ALA A 17 -30.16 9.77 -26.47
C ALA A 17 -28.89 9.00 -26.09
N HIS A 18 -27.88 8.99 -26.96
CA HIS A 18 -26.59 8.38 -26.69
C HIS A 18 -25.83 9.13 -25.58
N GLU A 19 -25.81 10.45 -25.66
CA GLU A 19 -25.19 11.32 -24.66
C GLU A 19 -25.83 11.13 -23.28
N ARG A 20 -27.17 11.11 -23.19
CA ARG A 20 -27.86 10.80 -21.92
C ARG A 20 -27.52 9.42 -21.37
N ARG A 21 -27.44 8.40 -22.24
CA ARG A 21 -27.04 7.06 -21.80
C ARG A 21 -25.62 7.05 -21.25
N HIS A 22 -24.68 7.70 -21.94
CA HIS A 22 -23.30 7.82 -21.50
C HIS A 22 -23.17 8.58 -20.18
N GLU A 23 -23.94 9.67 -20.01
CA GLU A 23 -23.98 10.43 -18.76
C GLU A 23 -24.47 9.57 -17.58
N LEU A 24 -25.54 8.79 -17.78
CA LEU A 24 -26.04 7.87 -16.77
C LEU A 24 -25.04 6.75 -16.47
N ASP A 25 -24.30 6.29 -17.48
CA ASP A 25 -23.26 5.28 -17.33
C ASP A 25 -22.12 5.78 -16.43
N LEU A 26 -21.62 6.99 -16.72
CA LEU A 26 -20.62 7.67 -15.91
C LEU A 26 -21.10 7.85 -14.46
N LYS A 27 -22.33 8.34 -14.26
CA LYS A 27 -22.93 8.50 -12.93
C LYS A 27 -23.01 7.17 -12.17
N ARG A 28 -23.34 6.08 -12.86
CA ARG A 28 -23.39 4.74 -12.25
C ARG A 28 -22.00 4.29 -11.79
N MET A 29 -21.00 4.41 -12.66
CA MET A 29 -19.62 4.07 -12.32
C MET A 29 -19.10 4.89 -11.13
N ASP A 30 -19.38 6.19 -11.12
CA ASP A 30 -19.03 7.10 -10.03
C ASP A 30 -19.68 6.70 -8.70
N THR A 31 -20.97 6.33 -8.71
CA THR A 31 -21.62 5.78 -7.50
C THR A 31 -21.01 4.46 -7.05
N GLU A 32 -20.64 3.58 -7.99
CA GLU A 32 -20.05 2.28 -7.68
C GLU A 32 -18.66 2.42 -7.04
N VAL A 33 -17.84 3.35 -7.55
CA VAL A 33 -16.53 3.67 -6.96
C VAL A 33 -16.69 4.21 -5.55
N ARG A 34 -17.59 5.17 -5.32
CA ARG A 34 -17.87 5.71 -3.97
C ARG A 34 -18.28 4.61 -2.98
N LEU A 35 -19.15 3.69 -3.40
CA LEU A 35 -19.58 2.59 -2.54
C LEU A 35 -18.42 1.66 -2.19
N ARG A 36 -17.53 1.35 -3.14
CA ARG A 36 -16.33 0.56 -2.87
C ARG A 36 -15.37 1.26 -1.92
N GLU A 37 -15.19 2.56 -2.07
CA GLU A 37 -14.36 3.36 -1.17
C GLU A 37 -14.89 3.33 0.26
N ILE A 38 -16.19 3.58 0.45
CA ILE A 38 -16.84 3.51 1.76
C ILE A 38 -16.70 2.09 2.37
N ALA A 39 -16.93 1.04 1.58
CA ALA A 39 -16.80 -0.33 2.06
C ALA A 39 -15.37 -0.67 2.51
N LEU A 40 -14.35 -0.17 1.80
CA LEU A 40 -12.95 -0.32 2.19
C LEU A 40 -12.61 0.46 3.45
N GLN A 41 -13.13 1.70 3.58
CA GLN A 41 -13.00 2.49 4.80
C GLN A 41 -13.60 1.77 6.00
N MET A 42 -14.83 1.25 5.87
CA MET A 42 -15.49 0.48 6.94
C MET A 42 -14.67 -0.73 7.37
N ARG A 43 -14.18 -1.55 6.42
CA ARG A 43 -13.32 -2.70 6.73
C ARG A 43 -12.04 -2.30 7.45
N THR A 44 -11.45 -1.17 7.06
CA THR A 44 -10.23 -0.66 7.69
C THR A 44 -10.51 -0.25 9.14
N MET A 45 -11.63 0.43 9.40
CA MET A 45 -12.06 0.81 10.74
C MET A 45 -12.38 -0.42 11.62
N GLU A 46 -13.06 -1.42 11.07
CA GLU A 46 -13.35 -2.69 11.77
C GLU A 46 -12.06 -3.43 12.16
N ALA A 47 -11.09 -3.51 11.24
CA ALA A 47 -9.79 -4.12 11.52
C ALA A 47 -9.02 -3.36 12.61
N ALA A 48 -9.04 -2.02 12.58
CA ALA A 48 -8.45 -1.18 13.62
C ALA A 48 -9.15 -1.37 14.98
N ALA A 49 -10.48 -1.46 15.00
CA ALA A 49 -11.25 -1.70 16.22
C ALA A 49 -11.02 -3.11 16.80
N ALA A 50 -10.88 -4.14 15.96
CA ALA A 50 -10.57 -5.50 16.38
C ALA A 50 -9.14 -5.62 16.95
N SER A 51 -8.18 -4.86 16.40
CA SER A 51 -6.81 -4.79 16.93
C SER A 51 -6.73 -4.14 18.30
N ASN A 52 -7.61 -3.18 18.62
CA ASN A 52 -7.64 -2.54 19.94
C ASN A 52 -8.28 -3.44 21.02
N GLN A 53 -9.18 -4.35 20.65
CA GLN A 53 -9.82 -5.29 21.58
C GLN A 53 -8.91 -6.47 21.96
N THR A 54 -7.99 -6.88 21.09
CA THR A 54 -7.03 -7.97 21.38
C THR A 54 -5.88 -7.57 22.32
N ALA A 55 -5.73 -6.27 22.64
CA ALA A 55 -4.78 -5.78 23.64
C ALA A 55 -5.36 -5.76 25.07
N ALA A 56 -6.68 -5.91 25.25
CA ALA A 56 -7.35 -5.81 26.54
C ALA A 56 -7.52 -7.15 27.28
N ASP A 57 -7.15 -8.28 26.67
CA ASP A 57 -7.38 -9.63 27.21
C ASP A 57 -6.06 -10.41 27.43
N ARG A 58 -5.02 -9.72 27.91
CA ARG A 58 -3.81 -10.37 28.42
C ARG A 58 -3.73 -10.17 29.93
N PRO A 59 -4.04 -11.19 30.77
CA PRO A 59 -3.78 -11.08 32.19
C PRO A 59 -2.26 -11.01 32.43
N SER A 60 -1.84 -9.89 32.99
CA SER A 60 -0.51 -9.65 33.53
C SER A 60 -0.18 -10.69 34.61
N SER A 61 0.98 -11.31 34.51
CA SER A 61 1.62 -12.00 35.64
C SER A 61 3.13 -11.76 35.62
N VAL A 62 3.53 -10.85 36.52
CA VAL A 62 4.81 -10.69 37.23
C VAL A 62 6.18 -10.72 36.49
N SER A 63 6.85 -9.56 36.56
CA SER A 63 8.31 -9.33 36.45
C SER A 63 9.12 -9.99 37.60
N PRO A 64 10.42 -9.66 37.81
CA PRO A 64 11.63 -9.93 37.02
C PRO A 64 12.66 -10.75 37.85
N SER A 65 13.62 -11.45 37.23
CA SER A 65 14.83 -11.90 37.95
C SER A 65 16.02 -12.04 37.01
N GLN A 66 17.06 -11.27 37.34
CA GLN A 66 18.42 -11.39 36.85
C GLN A 66 19.13 -12.55 37.55
N HIS A 67 20.33 -12.88 37.06
CA HIS A 67 21.38 -13.74 37.61
C HIS A 67 21.44 -15.23 37.17
N GLU A 68 22.33 -15.46 36.19
CA GLU A 68 23.56 -16.28 36.32
C GLU A 68 23.43 -17.72 36.88
N LEU A 69 23.67 -18.73 36.02
CA LEU A 69 24.84 -19.63 36.08
C LEU A 69 24.66 -20.92 35.24
N SER A 70 25.56 -21.08 34.26
CA SER A 70 26.35 -22.29 33.97
C SER A 70 25.67 -23.58 33.47
N ARG A 71 25.94 -23.93 32.20
CA ARG A 71 26.74 -25.13 31.84
C ARG A 71 27.10 -25.19 30.34
N ASP A 72 28.38 -24.98 30.08
CA ASP A 72 29.32 -25.81 29.28
C ASP A 72 28.72 -27.12 28.70
N ALA A 73 29.06 -27.65 27.53
CA ALA A 73 30.06 -27.36 26.50
C ALA A 73 29.69 -28.21 25.27
N THR A 74 29.91 -27.70 24.05
CA THR A 74 30.54 -28.41 22.91
C THR A 74 30.56 -27.51 21.68
N SER A 75 31.74 -26.92 21.43
CA SER A 75 32.16 -26.28 20.17
C SER A 75 32.75 -27.37 19.24
N PRO A 76 33.11 -27.13 17.95
CA PRO A 76 33.07 -25.88 17.18
C PRO A 76 32.55 -26.02 15.73
N SER A 77 31.93 -24.97 15.20
CA SER A 77 32.23 -24.57 13.81
C SER A 77 32.00 -23.07 13.66
N ALA A 78 33.14 -22.38 13.59
CA ALA A 78 33.22 -20.96 13.34
C ALA A 78 32.72 -20.66 11.93
N ALA A 79 31.51 -20.13 11.84
CA ALA A 79 31.23 -19.07 10.89
C ALA A 79 30.95 -17.85 11.75
N THR A 80 31.89 -16.90 11.73
CA THR A 80 31.67 -15.52 12.18
C THR A 80 30.32 -15.07 11.63
N SER A 81 29.27 -15.06 12.46
CA SER A 81 28.00 -14.45 12.07
C SER A 81 28.25 -12.95 12.07
N LEU A 82 28.87 -12.47 11.00
CA LEU A 82 28.73 -11.09 10.60
C LEU A 82 27.22 -10.78 10.63
N PRO A 83 26.80 -9.63 11.17
CA PRO A 83 25.41 -9.22 11.08
C PRO A 83 24.97 -9.37 9.61
N PRO A 84 23.75 -9.88 9.36
CA PRO A 84 23.28 -10.14 8.00
C PRO A 84 23.50 -8.87 7.17
N ALA A 85 24.38 -8.97 6.17
CA ALA A 85 24.74 -7.84 5.34
C ALA A 85 23.47 -7.26 4.73
N PHE A 86 23.31 -5.94 4.81
CA PHE A 86 22.18 -5.25 4.23
C PHE A 86 22.15 -5.47 2.71
N ASP A 87 21.15 -6.20 2.23
CA ASP A 87 21.03 -6.57 0.82
C ASP A 87 20.16 -5.54 0.08
N VAL A 88 20.84 -4.63 -0.62
CA VAL A 88 20.21 -3.56 -1.41
C VAL A 88 19.26 -4.13 -2.46
N SER A 89 19.59 -5.26 -3.09
CA SER A 89 18.78 -5.84 -4.18
C SER A 89 17.41 -6.30 -3.68
N LYS A 90 17.35 -6.87 -2.47
CA LYS A 90 16.09 -7.26 -1.82
C LYS A 90 15.26 -6.05 -1.45
N CYS A 91 15.89 -4.97 -1.00
CA CYS A 91 15.20 -3.73 -0.65
C CYS A 91 14.62 -3.03 -1.88
N VAL A 92 15.38 -2.97 -2.99
CA VAL A 92 14.89 -2.45 -4.26
C VAL A 92 13.65 -3.22 -4.71
N ALA A 93 13.65 -4.57 -4.67
CA ALA A 93 12.51 -5.39 -5.08
C ALA A 93 11.21 -5.11 -4.31
N LEU A 94 11.30 -4.64 -3.06
CA LEU A 94 10.15 -4.27 -2.23
C LEU A 94 9.54 -2.91 -2.59
N LEU A 95 10.29 -2.06 -3.30
CA LEU A 95 9.82 -0.74 -3.71
C LEU A 95 8.93 -0.85 -4.96
N ARG A 96 7.82 -0.10 -4.93
CA ARG A 96 6.93 0.07 -6.08
C ARG A 96 7.67 0.78 -7.22
N SER A 97 7.25 0.56 -8.48
CA SER A 97 7.74 1.35 -9.62
C SER A 97 7.44 2.83 -9.41
N PHE A 98 8.44 3.69 -9.65
CA PHE A 98 8.27 5.13 -9.55
C PHE A 98 7.34 5.66 -10.65
N ARG A 99 6.51 6.66 -10.29
CA ARG A 99 5.65 7.40 -11.21
C ARG A 99 5.72 8.87 -10.89
N GLU A 100 5.99 9.69 -11.89
CA GLU A 100 6.15 11.15 -11.74
C GLU A 100 4.87 11.83 -11.22
N THR A 101 3.70 11.24 -11.47
CA THR A 101 2.41 11.76 -10.97
C THR A 101 2.19 11.54 -9.47
N ASP A 102 3.01 10.73 -8.79
CA ASP A 102 2.80 10.30 -7.40
C ASP A 102 4.12 10.26 -6.60
N VAL A 103 4.86 11.36 -6.62
CA VAL A 103 6.14 11.49 -5.90
C VAL A 103 5.93 11.38 -4.39
N GLU A 104 4.95 12.11 -3.84
CA GLU A 104 4.67 12.15 -2.40
C GLU A 104 4.18 10.79 -1.87
N GLY A 105 3.31 10.10 -2.60
CA GLY A 105 2.84 8.76 -2.21
C GLY A 105 3.96 7.71 -2.26
N PHE A 106 4.86 7.82 -3.25
CA PHE A 106 6.04 6.97 -3.32
C PHE A 106 7.00 7.21 -2.15
N LEU A 107 7.33 8.47 -1.83
CA LEU A 107 8.24 8.81 -0.74
C LEU A 107 7.68 8.40 0.63
N SER A 108 6.38 8.62 0.86
CA SER A 108 5.71 8.19 2.09
C SER A 108 5.72 6.66 2.25
N ALA A 109 5.47 5.92 1.17
CA ALA A 109 5.56 4.46 1.19
C ALA A 109 7.00 3.97 1.41
N PHE A 110 7.98 4.60 0.76
CA PHE A 110 9.41 4.32 0.93
C PHE A 110 9.83 4.51 2.39
N GLU A 111 9.53 5.67 2.99
CA GLU A 111 9.90 5.98 4.36
C GLU A 111 9.27 4.99 5.34
N ARG A 112 7.99 4.67 5.15
CA ARG A 112 7.29 3.69 5.99
C ARG A 112 7.96 2.32 5.93
N ILE A 113 8.34 1.85 4.75
CA ILE A 113 9.05 0.56 4.59
C ILE A 113 10.43 0.63 5.24
N ALA A 114 11.18 1.71 4.98
CA ALA A 114 12.53 1.90 5.48
C ALA A 114 12.59 1.96 7.01
N VAL A 115 11.66 2.66 7.65
CA VAL A 115 11.55 2.73 9.11
C VAL A 115 11.12 1.38 9.69
N THR A 116 10.15 0.71 9.07
CA THR A 116 9.65 -0.60 9.55
C THR A 116 10.73 -1.68 9.51
N LEU A 117 11.53 -1.68 8.44
CA LEU A 117 12.62 -2.65 8.23
C LEU A 117 13.97 -2.16 8.79
N GLN A 118 13.99 -1.01 9.46
CA GLN A 118 15.19 -0.40 10.04
C GLN A 118 16.35 -0.30 9.02
N TRP A 119 16.05 0.18 7.82
CA TRP A 119 17.06 0.39 6.78
C TRP A 119 18.07 1.47 7.20
N PRO A 120 19.39 1.23 7.04
CA PRO A 120 20.42 2.23 7.34
C PRO A 120 20.21 3.52 6.55
N ARG A 121 20.36 4.69 7.17
CA ARG A 121 20.08 5.98 6.48
C ARG A 121 21.02 6.22 5.30
N GLU A 122 22.22 5.66 5.36
CA GLU A 122 23.29 5.81 4.36
C GLU A 122 22.91 5.17 3.02
N VAL A 123 22.01 4.17 3.02
CA VAL A 123 21.57 3.48 1.79
C VAL A 123 20.29 4.08 1.20
N TRP A 124 19.61 5.01 1.87
CA TRP A 124 18.32 5.53 1.40
C TRP A 124 18.45 6.26 0.07
N SER A 125 19.48 7.09 -0.08
CA SER A 125 19.79 7.79 -1.33
C SER A 125 20.11 6.82 -2.47
N LEU A 126 20.89 5.77 -2.19
CA LEU A 126 21.23 4.73 -3.16
C LEU A 126 19.97 3.99 -3.65
N LEU A 127 19.08 3.61 -2.73
CA LEU A 127 17.83 2.92 -3.07
C LEU A 127 16.89 3.79 -3.90
N LEU A 128 16.82 5.10 -3.59
CA LEU A 128 16.07 6.07 -4.37
C LEU A 128 16.65 6.19 -5.79
N GLN A 129 17.97 6.33 -5.92
CA GLN A 129 18.64 6.40 -7.22
C GLN A 129 18.38 5.16 -8.08
N CYS A 130 18.45 3.96 -7.51
CA CYS A 130 18.16 2.71 -8.21
C CYS A 130 16.72 2.61 -8.75
N ARG A 131 15.78 3.42 -8.25
CA ARG A 131 14.37 3.41 -8.67
C ARG A 131 13.96 4.61 -9.52
N LEU A 132 14.73 5.70 -9.48
CA LEU A 132 14.50 6.93 -10.25
C LEU A 132 15.25 6.94 -11.60
N THR A 133 16.09 5.94 -11.86
CA THR A 133 16.79 5.74 -13.14
C THR A 133 15.96 4.85 -14.06
#